data_AF-A0A561QV04-F1
#
_entry.id   AF-A0A561QV04-F1
#
_cell.length_a   1.000
_cell.length_b   1.000
_cell.length_c   1.000
_cell.angle_alpha   90.00
_cell.angle_beta   90.00
_cell.angle_gamma   90.00
#
_symmetry.space_group_name_H-M   'P 1'
#
loop_
_entity.id
_entity.type
_entity.pdbx_description
1 polymer ?
#
loop_
_entity_poly.entity_id
_entity_poly.type
_entity_poly.pdbx_seq_one_letter_code
_entity_poly.pdbx_strand_id
1 'polypeptide(L)'
;MSDVKNWKLKLRYGKLKTSFQHFTVIADGETFEQNDDFGTIAGSPAFFRINAWAIDDDQAVDMVISIGRHLGFDATGRIYIYSTDPTEPPGDEPHAYGLGFNSYQHE
;
A
#
# COMPACT_ATOMS: atom_id res chain seq x y z
N MET A 1 -15.88 8.17 17.23
CA MET A 1 -15.80 6.67 17.10
C MET A 1 -17.00 6.05 16.37
N SER A 2 -17.91 6.81 15.75
CA SER A 2 -19.14 6.30 15.11
C SER A 2 -19.00 5.98 13.61
N ASP A 3 -18.19 6.75 12.87
CA ASP A 3 -18.22 6.68 11.40
C ASP A 3 -17.40 5.53 10.81
N VAL A 4 -16.28 5.16 11.46
CA VAL A 4 -15.41 4.05 11.02
C VAL A 4 -16.14 2.69 11.01
N LYS A 5 -17.11 2.49 11.92
CA LYS A 5 -17.92 1.26 11.95
C LYS A 5 -19.06 1.27 10.93
N ASN A 6 -19.54 2.44 10.53
CA ASN A 6 -20.75 2.59 9.73
C ASN A 6 -20.54 2.10 8.28
N TRP A 7 -19.43 2.49 7.64
CA TRP A 7 -19.18 2.12 6.25
C TRP A 7 -18.84 0.64 6.07
N LYS A 8 -18.11 0.01 7.01
CA LYS A 8 -17.81 -1.43 6.98
C LYS A 8 -19.08 -2.27 7.02
N LEU A 9 -20.04 -1.89 7.86
CA LEU A 9 -21.36 -2.53 7.90
C LEU A 9 -22.12 -2.30 6.60
N LYS A 10 -22.09 -1.08 6.05
CA LYS A 10 -22.72 -0.78 4.76
C LYS A 10 -22.13 -1.63 3.63
N LEU A 11 -20.81 -1.84 3.57
CA LEU A 11 -20.16 -2.75 2.61
C LEU A 11 -20.63 -4.19 2.81
N ARG A 12 -20.55 -4.70 4.05
CA ARG A 12 -20.92 -6.08 4.38
C ARG A 12 -22.36 -6.41 4.02
N TYR A 13 -23.27 -5.44 4.18
CA TYR A 13 -24.68 -5.58 3.85
C TYR A 13 -25.05 -5.04 2.46
N GLY A 14 -24.07 -4.73 1.60
CA GLY A 14 -24.28 -4.30 0.21
C GLY A 14 -24.94 -2.93 0.02
N LYS A 15 -25.02 -2.12 1.08
CA LYS A 15 -25.50 -0.73 1.05
C LYS A 15 -24.44 0.24 0.53
N LEU A 16 -23.16 -0.10 0.70
CA LEU A 16 -22.04 0.48 -0.04
C LEU A 16 -21.58 -0.62 -1.01
N LYS A 17 -21.33 -0.25 -2.26
CA LYS A 17 -20.79 -1.16 -3.27
C LYS A 17 -19.48 -0.59 -3.77
N THR A 18 -18.53 -1.46 -4.06
CA THR A 18 -17.28 -1.12 -4.73
C THR A 18 -16.90 -2.27 -5.64
N SER A 19 -16.25 -1.96 -6.77
CA SER A 19 -15.59 -2.95 -7.62
C SER A 19 -14.19 -3.32 -7.12
N PHE A 20 -13.72 -2.65 -6.06
CA PHE A 20 -12.36 -2.82 -5.55
C PHE A 20 -12.30 -3.84 -4.42
N GLN A 21 -11.20 -4.58 -4.42
CA GLN A 21 -10.74 -5.43 -3.34
C GLN A 21 -9.70 -4.69 -2.52
N HIS A 22 -9.56 -5.06 -1.24
CA HIS A 22 -8.58 -4.45 -0.36
C HIS A 22 -7.38 -5.38 -0.16
N PHE A 23 -6.20 -4.80 -0.33
CA PHE A 23 -4.92 -5.49 -0.20
C PHE A 23 -3.97 -4.74 0.72
N THR A 24 -3.09 -5.49 1.38
CA THR A 24 -1.81 -4.98 1.87
C THR A 24 -0.71 -5.53 0.97
N VAL A 25 0.10 -4.62 0.41
CA VAL A 25 1.21 -4.96 -0.49
C VAL A 25 2.51 -4.51 0.15
N ILE A 26 3.52 -5.39 0.13
CA ILE A 26 4.86 -5.13 0.67
C ILE A 26 5.87 -5.45 -0.43
N ALA A 27 6.62 -4.44 -0.86
CA ALA A 27 7.70 -4.56 -1.82
C ALA A 27 9.05 -4.55 -1.11
N ASP A 28 9.89 -5.51 -1.44
CA ASP A 28 11.30 -5.55 -1.08
C ASP A 28 12.15 -4.83 -2.16
N GLY A 29 13.15 -4.06 -1.76
CA GLY A 29 13.96 -3.29 -2.70
C GLY A 29 14.92 -2.30 -2.06
N GLU A 30 15.29 -1.27 -2.82
CA GLU A 30 16.29 -0.28 -2.43
C GLU A 30 15.77 1.15 -2.62
N THR A 31 16.13 2.03 -1.69
CA THR A 31 15.85 3.46 -1.81
C THR A 31 16.95 4.11 -2.63
N PHE A 32 16.64 4.69 -3.80
CA PHE A 32 17.60 5.39 -4.65
C PHE A 32 17.66 6.90 -4.39
N GLU A 33 16.63 7.47 -3.74
CA GLU A 33 16.57 8.88 -3.36
C GLU A 33 16.15 9.01 -1.88
N GLN A 34 16.75 9.96 -1.17
CA GLN A 34 16.41 10.27 0.22
C GLN A 34 15.02 10.90 0.28
N ASN A 35 14.20 10.45 1.22
CA ASN A 35 12.87 10.98 1.48
C ASN A 35 12.71 11.24 2.98
N ASP A 36 12.80 12.51 3.37
CA ASP A 36 12.78 12.95 4.77
C ASP A 36 11.44 12.65 5.46
N ASP A 37 10.33 12.66 4.72
CA ASP A 37 8.99 12.34 5.26
C ASP A 37 8.89 10.89 5.73
N PHE A 38 9.71 10.01 5.14
CA PHE A 38 9.78 8.59 5.47
C PHE A 38 11.10 8.17 6.12
N GLY A 39 12.02 9.10 6.35
CA GLY A 39 13.33 8.84 6.95
C GLY A 39 14.21 7.87 6.15
N THR A 40 14.06 7.82 4.82
CA THR A 40 14.84 6.91 3.97
C THR A 40 16.21 7.48 3.64
N ILE A 41 17.20 6.61 3.41
CA ILE A 41 18.57 7.00 3.05
C ILE A 41 18.91 6.36 1.71
N ALA A 42 19.30 7.17 0.72
CA ALA A 42 19.70 6.66 -0.59
C ALA A 42 20.79 5.57 -0.49
N GLY A 43 20.63 4.50 -1.25
CA GLY A 43 21.48 3.31 -1.24
C GLY A 43 21.18 2.29 -0.12
N SER A 44 20.17 2.52 0.72
CA SER A 44 19.77 1.54 1.75
C SER A 44 18.71 0.57 1.25
N PRO A 45 18.78 -0.73 1.63
CA PRO A 45 17.71 -1.67 1.35
C PRO A 45 16.54 -1.42 2.32
N ALA A 46 15.31 -1.60 1.85
CA ALA A 46 14.11 -1.34 2.62
C ALA A 46 12.91 -2.18 2.15
N PHE A 47 11.96 -2.38 3.05
CA PHE A 47 10.61 -2.77 2.67
C PHE A 47 9.73 -1.53 2.52
N PHE A 48 9.02 -1.42 1.40
CA PHE A 48 7.97 -0.44 1.18
C PHE A 48 6.59 -1.10 1.27
N ARG A 49 5.70 -0.56 2.10
CA ARG A 49 4.35 -1.09 2.32
C ARG A 49 3.29 -0.08 1.92
N ILE A 50 2.22 -0.58 1.29
CA ILE A 50 0.95 0.13 1.10
C ILE A 50 -0.24 -0.72 1.53
N ASN A 51 -1.35 -0.07 1.88
CA ASN A 51 -2.67 -0.66 1.76
C ASN A 51 -3.34 -0.08 0.51
N ALA A 52 -4.05 -0.90 -0.26
CA ALA A 52 -4.62 -0.49 -1.53
C ALA A 52 -6.06 -0.99 -1.69
N TRP A 53 -6.91 -0.11 -2.19
CA TRP A 53 -8.14 -0.50 -2.87
C TRP A 53 -7.83 -0.59 -4.37
N ALA A 54 -7.90 -1.79 -4.93
CA ALA A 54 -7.56 -2.08 -6.32
C ALA A 54 -8.58 -3.06 -6.94
N ILE A 55 -8.69 -3.09 -8.26
CA ILE A 55 -9.58 -4.01 -8.99
C ILE A 55 -9.15 -5.47 -8.75
N ASP A 56 -7.84 -5.71 -8.79
CA ASP A 56 -7.19 -7.00 -8.67
C ASP A 56 -5.78 -6.86 -8.06
N ASP A 57 -5.09 -7.99 -7.94
CA ASP A 57 -3.73 -8.10 -7.45
C ASP A 57 -2.71 -7.42 -8.36
N ASP A 58 -2.83 -7.58 -9.68
CA ASP A 58 -1.96 -6.92 -10.66
C ASP A 58 -1.98 -5.39 -10.49
N GLN A 59 -3.16 -4.77 -10.39
CA GLN A 59 -3.26 -3.33 -10.14
C GLN A 59 -2.67 -2.94 -8.78
N ALA A 60 -2.82 -3.76 -7.74
CA ALA A 60 -2.22 -3.47 -6.43
C ALA A 60 -0.68 -3.52 -6.49
N VAL A 61 -0.10 -4.41 -7.29
CA VAL A 61 1.33 -4.50 -7.56
C VAL A 61 1.81 -3.26 -8.34
N ASP A 62 1.11 -2.86 -9.39
CA ASP A 62 1.43 -1.65 -10.15
C ASP A 62 1.43 -0.39 -9.26
N MET A 63 0.48 -0.32 -8.33
CA MET A 63 0.39 0.77 -7.36
C MET A 63 1.61 0.82 -6.43
N VAL A 64 2.05 -0.29 -5.84
CA VAL A 64 3.22 -0.27 -4.93
C VAL A 64 4.50 0.10 -5.68
N ILE A 65 4.67 -0.35 -6.93
CA ILE A 65 5.83 -0.03 -7.76
C ILE A 65 5.82 1.46 -8.13
N SER A 66 4.69 1.95 -8.68
CA SER A 66 4.57 3.32 -9.15
C SER A 66 4.72 4.34 -8.01
N ILE A 67 4.04 4.09 -6.88
CA ILE A 67 4.13 4.96 -5.70
C ILE A 67 5.52 4.89 -5.08
N GLY A 68 6.09 3.69 -4.93
CA GLY A 68 7.44 3.52 -4.40
C GLY A 68 8.46 4.30 -5.22
N ARG A 69 8.39 4.20 -6.56
CA ARG A 69 9.27 4.93 -7.47
C ARG A 69 9.11 6.44 -7.35
N HIS A 70 7.88 6.93 -7.19
CA HIS A 70 7.63 8.35 -6.94
C HIS A 70 8.22 8.83 -5.61
N LEU A 71 8.36 7.93 -4.62
CA LEU A 71 8.90 8.22 -3.30
C LEU A 71 10.39 7.92 -3.16
N GLY A 72 11.11 7.62 -4.25
CA GLY A 72 12.55 7.37 -4.23
C GLY A 72 12.95 5.92 -3.97
N PHE A 73 12.07 4.95 -4.23
CA PHE A 73 12.29 3.52 -3.99
C PHE A 73 12.10 2.68 -5.26
N ASP A 74 12.98 1.72 -5.47
CA ASP A 74 12.86 0.74 -6.56
C ASP A 74 12.60 -0.66 -6.00
N ALA A 75 11.55 -1.31 -6.50
CA ALA A 75 11.14 -2.64 -6.06
C ALA A 75 11.97 -3.71 -6.78
N THR A 76 13.20 -3.93 -6.31
CA THR A 76 14.17 -4.86 -6.94
C THR A 76 14.04 -6.30 -6.44
N GLY A 77 13.31 -6.51 -5.34
CA GLY A 77 13.13 -7.81 -4.70
C GLY A 77 11.75 -8.44 -4.96
N ARG A 78 11.26 -9.18 -3.96
CA ARG A 78 9.94 -9.82 -4.02
C ARG A 78 8.84 -8.85 -3.61
N ILE A 79 7.67 -9.00 -4.23
CA ILE A 79 6.45 -8.31 -3.82
C ILE A 79 5.52 -9.34 -3.18
N TYR A 80 5.05 -9.03 -1.97
CA TYR A 80 4.12 -9.83 -1.20
C TYR A 80 2.77 -9.14 -1.18
N ILE A 81 1.72 -9.89 -1.51
CA ILE A 81 0.35 -9.40 -1.50
C ILE A 81 -0.51 -10.22 -0.56
N TYR A 82 -1.32 -9.53 0.24
CA TYR A 82 -2.24 -10.14 1.19
C TYR A 82 -3.61 -9.49 1.04
N SER A 83 -4.66 -10.30 0.98
CA SER A 83 -6.03 -9.79 1.21
C SER A 83 -6.20 -9.49 2.69
N THR A 84 -6.53 -8.25 3.03
CA THR A 84 -6.59 -7.76 4.42
C THR A 84 -7.83 -6.93 4.69
N ASP A 85 -8.24 -6.84 5.96
CA ASP A 85 -9.35 -5.97 6.34
C ASP A 85 -8.94 -4.48 6.19
N PRO A 86 -9.74 -3.67 5.47
CA PRO A 86 -9.42 -2.25 5.27
C PRO A 86 -9.60 -1.44 6.55
N THR A 87 -8.80 -0.40 6.75
CA THR A 87 -9.01 0.61 7.80
C THR A 87 -9.66 1.89 7.27
N GLU A 88 -9.56 2.13 5.96
CA GLU A 88 -10.18 3.25 5.25
C GLU A 88 -11.20 2.75 4.20
N PRO A 89 -12.29 3.49 3.95
CA PRO A 89 -13.32 3.07 3.00
C PRO A 89 -12.81 3.07 1.55
N PRO A 90 -13.44 2.29 0.65
CA PRO A 90 -13.17 2.42 -0.78
C PRO A 90 -13.63 3.80 -1.27
N GLY A 91 -12.89 4.36 -2.23
CA GLY A 91 -13.28 5.56 -2.96
C GLY A 91 -13.95 5.22 -4.29
N ASP A 92 -14.09 6.23 -5.15
CA ASP A 92 -14.59 6.07 -6.52
C ASP A 92 -13.50 5.58 -7.49
N GLU A 93 -12.22 5.72 -7.10
CA GLU A 93 -11.04 5.30 -7.86
C GLU A 93 -10.13 4.39 -7.02
N PRO A 94 -9.28 3.56 -7.66
CA PRO A 94 -8.21 2.85 -6.97
C PRO A 94 -7.31 3.82 -6.22
N HIS A 95 -6.97 3.52 -4.97
CA HIS A 95 -6.13 4.39 -4.17
C HIS A 95 -5.38 3.60 -3.11
N ALA A 96 -4.21 4.14 -2.73
CA ALA A 96 -3.38 3.60 -1.67
C ALA A 96 -3.35 4.53 -0.46
N TYR A 97 -3.12 3.94 0.71
CA TYR A 97 -2.99 4.64 1.97
C TYR A 97 -2.09 3.85 2.93
N GLY A 98 -1.73 4.45 4.07
CA GLY A 98 -0.89 3.79 5.08
C GLY A 98 0.51 3.43 4.57
N LEU A 99 1.09 4.31 3.75
CA LEU A 99 2.44 4.24 3.21
C LEU A 99 3.46 4.07 4.35
N GLY A 100 4.44 3.19 4.18
CA GLY A 100 5.51 3.04 5.17
C GLY A 100 6.76 2.39 4.62
N PHE A 101 7.91 2.86 5.10
CA PHE A 101 9.24 2.33 4.80
C PHE A 101 9.85 1.70 6.04
N ASN A 102 10.54 0.57 5.86
CA ASN A 102 11.34 -0.08 6.90
C ASN A 102 12.69 -0.47 6.32
N SER A 103 13.70 0.39 6.50
CA SER A 103 15.08 0.09 6.12
C SER A 103 15.66 -1.03 7.00
N TYR A 104 16.52 -1.84 6.43
CA TYR A 104 17.24 -2.90 7.14
C TYR A 104 18.72 -2.92 6.73
N GLN A 105 19.52 -3.73 7.42
CA GLN A 105 20.91 -4.00 7.04
C GLN A 105 20.99 -5.41 6.45
N HIS A 106 21.75 -5.56 5.36
CA HIS A 106 22.21 -6.89 4.98
C HIS A 106 23.22 -7.36 6.03
N GLU A 107 23.04 -8.58 6.55
CA GLU A 107 24.04 -9.26 7.39
C GLU A 107 25.32 -9.57 6.61
#